data_AF-A0A937T8W1-F1
#
_entry.id   AF-A0A937T8W1-F1
#
_cell.length_a   1.000
_cell.length_b   1.000
_cell.length_c   1.000
_cell.angle_alpha   90.00
_cell.angle_beta   90.00
_cell.angle_gamma   90.00
#
_symmetry.space_group_name_H-M   'P 1'
#
loop_
_entity.id
_entity.type
_entity.pdbx_description
1 polymer ?
#
loop_
_entity_poly.entity_id
_entity_poly.type
_entity_poly.pdbx_seq_one_letter_code
_entity_poly.pdbx_strand_id
1 'polypeptide(L)' 'MSELRKIYGLWRREVLRYWREKSRIISSFILPLLWLIVFGSGMRGMELSGTQSYQTYIFPGIIAMTLLFTSVFSGI' A
#
# COMPACT_ATOMS: atom_id res chain seq x y z
N MET A 1 20.17 21.10 15.77
CA MET A 1 20.85 19.91 15.20
C MET A 1 20.69 18.62 16.04
N SER A 2 20.50 18.68 17.37
CA SER A 2 20.27 17.46 18.20
C SER A 2 18.92 16.79 17.95
N GLU A 3 17.86 17.59 17.78
CA GLU A 3 16.49 17.07 17.69
C GLU A 3 16.24 16.24 16.42
N LEU A 4 16.79 16.67 15.28
CA LEU A 4 16.75 15.89 14.03
C LEU A 4 17.40 14.51 14.18
N ARG A 5 18.48 14.43 14.97
CA ARG A 5 19.18 13.17 15.25
C ARG A 5 18.35 12.22 16.10
N LYS A 6 17.60 12.74 17.07
CA LYS A 6 16.66 11.96 17.89
C LYS A 6 15.48 11.45 17.06
N ILE A 7 14.88 12.31 16.24
CA ILE A 7 13.78 11.95 15.33
C ILE A 7 14.23 10.86 14.35
N TYR A 8 15.41 11.04 13.74
CA TYR A 8 15.97 10.03 12.84
C TYR A 8 16.24 8.69 13.54
N GLY A 9 16.74 8.73 14.78
CA GLY A 9 16.94 7.53 15.60
C GLY A 9 15.64 6.78 15.88
N LEU A 10 14.56 7.50 16.20
CA LEU A 10 13.24 6.94 16.42
C LEU A 10 12.68 6.31 15.13
N TRP A 11 12.71 7.06 14.03
CA TRP A 11 12.26 6.60 12.72
C TRP A 11 12.98 5.33 12.29
N ARG A 12 14.32 5.30 12.41
CA ARG A 12 15.11 4.11 12.06
C ARG A 12 14.71 2.90 12.91
N ARG A 13 14.38 3.10 14.19
CA ARG A 13 13.93 2.02 15.08
C ARG A 13 12.57 1.48 14.66
N GLU A 14 11.63 2.35 14.28
CA GLU A 14 10.31 1.96 13.77
C GLU A 14 10.42 1.19 12.44
N VAL A 15 11.22 1.69 11.50
CA VAL A 15 11.45 1.01 10.21
C VAL A 15 12.06 -0.38 10.42
N LEU A 16 13.05 -0.52 11.30
CA LEU A 16 13.64 -1.82 11.62
C LEU A 16 12.65 -2.77 12.29
N ARG A 17 11.76 -2.26 13.16
CA ARG A 17 10.68 -3.06 13.76
C ARG A 17 9.72 -3.55 12.68
N TYR A 18 9.26 -2.66 11.81
CA TYR A 18 8.37 -2.99 10.71
C TYR A 18 8.97 -4.07 9.80
N TRP A 19 10.26 -3.94 9.44
CA TRP A 19 10.98 -4.96 8.64
C TRP A 19 11.11 -6.32 9.34
N ARG A 20 11.08 -6.39 10.68
CA ARG A 20 11.09 -7.67 11.38
C ARG A 20 9.73 -8.35 11.35
N GLU A 21 8.64 -7.58 11.24
CA GLU A 21 7.27 -8.09 11.09
C GLU A 21 6.96 -8.50 9.63
N LYS A 22 7.78 -9.40 9.06
CA LYS A 22 7.61 -9.87 7.66
C LYS A 22 6.21 -10.38 7.34
N SER A 23 5.58 -11.07 8.30
CA SER A 23 4.20 -11.56 8.16
C SER A 23 3.21 -10.42 7.91
N ARG A 24 3.35 -9.30 8.64
CA ARG A 24 2.50 -8.12 8.51
C ARG A 24 2.72 -7.40 7.18
N ILE A 25 3.97 -7.31 6.74
CA ILE A 25 4.31 -6.76 5.43
C ILE A 25 3.63 -7.58 4.34
N ILE A 26 3.82 -8.90 4.35
CA ILE A 26 3.23 -9.78 3.33
C ILE A 26 1.70 -9.70 3.37
N SER A 27 1.09 -9.78 4.55
CA SER A 27 -0.38 -9.71 4.67
C SER A 27 -0.96 -8.38 4.20
N SER A 28 -0.24 -7.26 4.37
CA SER A 28 -0.67 -5.96 3.86
C SER A 28 -0.70 -5.87 2.33
N PHE A 29 0.06 -6.70 1.61
CA PHE A 29 0.03 -6.74 0.14
C PHE A 29 -0.98 -7.73 -0.44
N ILE A 30 -1.41 -8.74 0.33
CA ILE A 30 -2.36 -9.74 -0.15
C ILE A 30 -3.69 -9.09 -0.56
N LEU A 31 -4.27 -8.26 0.30
CA LEU A 31 -5.56 -7.61 0.03
C LEU A 31 -5.54 -6.67 -1.19
N PRO A 32 -4.55 -5.75 -1.33
CA PRO A 32 -4.40 -4.92 -2.52
C PRO A 32 -4.26 -5.72 -3.81
N LEU A 33 -3.45 -6.78 -3.80
CA LEU A 33 -3.25 -7.65 -4.97
C LEU A 33 -4.52 -8.42 -5.31
N LEU A 34 -5.25 -8.92 -4.30
CA LEU A 34 -6.55 -9.56 -4.48
C LEU A 34 -7.53 -8.60 -5.16
N TRP A 35 -7.66 -7.37 -4.66
CA TRP A 35 -8.52 -6.37 -5.26
C TRP A 35 -8.14 -6.06 -6.70
N LEU A 36 -6.84 -5.91 -6.98
CA LEU A 36 -6.34 -5.65 -8.31
C LEU A 36 -6.67 -6.79 -9.29
N ILE A 37 -6.53 -8.05 -8.87
CA ILE A 37 -6.87 -9.21 -9.69
C ILE A 37 -8.39 -9.30 -9.88
N VAL A 38 -9.18 -9.21 -8.81
CA VAL A 38 -10.64 -9.35 -8.85
C VAL A 38 -11.26 -8.27 -9.72
N PHE A 39 -10.90 -7.01 -9.50
CA PHE A 39 -11.42 -5.89 -10.29
C PHE A 39 -10.81 -5.82 -11.69
N GLY A 40 -9.52 -6.10 -11.84
CA GLY A 40 -8.84 -6.10 -13.13
C GLY A 40 -9.32 -7.21 -14.06
N SER A 41 -9.68 -8.38 -13.54
CA SER A 41 -10.25 -9.48 -14.32
C SER A 41 -11.77 -9.39 -14.47
N GLY A 42 -12.48 -9.01 -13.40
CA GLY A 42 -13.94 -8.92 -13.39
C GLY A 42 -14.50 -7.79 -14.25
N MET A 43 -13.72 -6.72 -14.47
CA MET A 43 -14.16 -5.54 -15.23
C MET A 43 -13.44 -5.41 -16.58
N ARG A 44 -12.90 -6.51 -17.13
CA ARG A 44 -12.20 -6.52 -18.42
C ARG A 44 -13.01 -5.99 -19.59
N GLY A 45 -14.34 -6.14 -19.57
CA GLY A 45 -15.23 -5.63 -20.61
C GLY A 45 -15.62 -4.15 -20.45
N MET A 46 -15.15 -3.50 -19.38
CA MET A 46 -15.48 -2.10 -19.09
C MET A 46 -14.39 -1.21 -19.68
N GLU A 47 -14.52 -0.90 -20.96
CA GLU A 47 -13.65 0.03 -21.65
C GLU A 47 -13.94 1.45 -21.16
N LEU A 48 -12.99 2.03 -20.43
CA LEU A 48 -13.02 3.44 -20.07
C LEU A 48 -12.48 4.22 -21.27
N SER A 49 -13.31 5.10 -21.85
CA SER A 49 -12.94 5.92 -22.99
C SER A 49 -11.61 6.64 -22.73
N GLY A 50 -10.57 6.31 -23.52
CA GLY A 50 -9.22 6.87 -23.38
C GLY A 50 -8.25 6.11 -22.47
N THR A 51 -8.65 4.97 -21.88
CA THR A 51 -7.77 4.16 -21.01
C THR A 51 -7.64 2.73 -21.54
N GLN A 52 -6.42 2.22 -21.67
CA GLN A 52 -6.15 0.89 -22.26
C GLN A 52 -6.68 -0.29 -21.42
N SER A 53 -6.89 -0.10 -20.11
CA SER A 53 -7.41 -1.15 -19.22
C SER A 53 -7.94 -0.56 -17.92
N TYR A 54 -9.08 -1.09 -17.43
CA TYR A 54 -9.60 -0.79 -16.09
C TYR A 54 -8.59 -1.10 -14.98
N GLN A 55 -7.75 -2.12 -15.20
CA GLN A 55 -6.70 -2.50 -14.25
C GLN A 55 -5.66 -1.38 -14.06
N THR A 56 -5.30 -0.67 -15.14
CA THR A 56 -4.39 0.49 -15.09
C THR A 56 -5.03 1.68 -14.40
N TYR A 57 -6.34 1.86 -14.57
CA TYR A 57 -7.11 2.94 -13.93
C TYR A 57 -7.22 2.76 -12.41
N ILE A 58 -7.55 1.55 -11.94
CA ILE A 58 -7.79 1.30 -10.51
C ILE A 58 -6.50 1.15 -9.69
N PHE A 59 -5.37 0.81 -10.34
CA PHE A 59 -4.07 0.60 -9.71
C PHE A 59 -3.62 1.71 -8.75
N PRO A 60 -3.54 3.00 -9.16
CA PRO A 60 -3.13 4.08 -8.26
C PRO A 60 -4.09 4.27 -7.08
N GLY A 61 -5.40 4.04 -7.27
CA GLY A 61 -6.39 4.13 -6.19
C GLY A 61 -6.18 3.05 -5.13
N ILE A 62 -5.90 1.81 -5.55
CA ILE A 62 -5.56 0.70 -4.64
C ILE A 62 -4.28 1.02 -3.85
N ILE A 63 -3.26 1.59 -4.49
CA ILE A 63 -2.04 2.01 -3.80
C ILE A 63 -2.35 3.06 -2.72
N ALA A 64 -3.08 4.12 -3.08
CA ALA A 64 -3.44 5.17 -2.14
C ALA A 64 -4.22 4.61 -0.95
N MET A 65 -5.20 3.75 -1.20
CA MET A 65 -6.01 3.11 -0.16
C MET A 65 -5.16 2.20 0.75
N THR A 66 -4.24 1.43 0.19
CA THR A 66 -3.31 0.58 0.94
C THR A 66 -2.43 1.41 1.87
N LEU A 67 -1.92 2.53 1.35
CA LEU A 67 -1.04 3.43 2.09
C LEU A 67 -1.79 4.11 3.24
N LEU A 68 -3.02 4.58 2.98
CA LEU A 68 -3.91 5.15 4.01
C LEU A 68 -4.20 4.16 5.14
N PHE A 69 -4.65 2.94 4.81
CA PHE A 69 -4.92 1.93 5.83
C PHE A 69 -3.66 1.54 6.60
N THR A 70 -2.52 1.36 5.92
CA THR A 70 -1.26 1.00 6.57
C THR A 70 -0.80 2.10 7.52
N SER A 71 -0.92 3.38 7.13
CA SER A 71 -0.60 4.51 8.01
C SER A 71 -1.48 4.60 9.24
N VAL A 72 -2.80 4.39 9.09
CA VAL A 72 -3.75 4.42 10.22
C VAL A 72 -3.51 3.26 11.18
N PHE A 73 -3.34 2.04 10.67
CA PHE A 73 -3.13 0.85 11.52
C PHE A 73 -1.70 0.70 12.03
N SER A 74 -0.70 1.39 11.47
CA SER A 74 0.67 1.34 11.99
C SER A 74 0.84 2.10 13.31
N GLY A 75 -0.07 3.03 13.62
CA GLY A 75 -0.06 3.80 14.87
C GLY A 75 -0.88 3.19 16.02
N ILE A 76 -1.62 2.11 15.75
CA ILE A 76 -2.38 1.31 16.74
C ILE A 76 -1.51 0.12 17.15
#